data_AF-A0A968PGS4-F1
#
_entry.id   AF-A0A968PGS4-F1
#
_cell.length_a   1.000
_cell.length_b   1.000
_cell.length_c   1.000
_cell.angle_alpha   90.00
_cell.angle_beta   90.00
_cell.angle_gamma   90.00
#
_symmetry.space_group_name_H-M   'P 1'
#
loop_
_entity.id
_entity.type
_entity.pdbx_description
1 polymer ?
#
loop_
_entity_poly.entity_id
_entity_poly.type
_entity_poly.pdbx_seq_one_letter_code
_entity_poly.pdbx_strand_id
1 'polypeptide(L)' 'MGKCAHRHYRNNFYHIRVVKTDPQTAQVHRMIHDGIEQQDKIVQLVDDGKEHSAVAEVGGI' A
#
# COMPACT_ATOMS: atom_id res chain seq x y z
N MET A 1 6.77 13.86 0.69
CA MET A 1 7.60 12.99 1.55
C MET A 1 6.79 11.75 1.91
N GLY A 2 7.21 10.57 1.45
CA GLY A 2 6.46 9.32 1.68
C GLY A 2 6.77 8.69 3.04
N LYS A 3 5.82 7.96 3.62
CA LYS A 3 6.03 7.15 4.84
C LYS A 3 6.12 5.68 4.43
N CYS A 4 7.02 4.91 5.05
CA CYS A 4 7.11 3.48 4.83
C CYS A 4 6.69 2.73 6.08
N ALA A 5 5.90 1.68 5.93
CA ALA A 5 5.49 0.76 6.97
C ALA A 5 5.89 -0.66 6.57
N HIS A 6 6.38 -1.41 7.55
CA HIS A 6 6.70 -2.84 7.40
C HIS A 6 5.71 -3.62 8.24
N ARG A 7 5.02 -4.60 7.63
CA ARG A 7 4.06 -5.44 8.33
C ARG A 7 4.39 -6.90 8.09
N HIS A 8 4.63 -7.63 9.18
CA HIS A 8 4.74 -9.08 9.14
C HIS A 8 3.36 -9.69 9.40
N TYR A 9 2.91 -10.57 8.53
CA TYR A 9 1.67 -11.32 8.70
C TYR A 9 1.90 -12.79 8.35
N ARG A 10 1.76 -13.65 9.36
CA ARG A 10 2.12 -15.07 9.28
C ARG A 10 3.55 -15.27 8.80
N ASN A 11 3.74 -15.81 7.60
CA ASN A 11 5.05 -16.09 7.01
C ASN A 11 5.39 -15.10 5.88
N ASN A 12 4.71 -13.95 5.82
CA ASN A 12 4.80 -12.98 4.74
C ASN A 12 5.21 -11.62 5.29
N PHE A 13 6.01 -10.89 4.51
CA PHE A 13 6.42 -9.52 4.80
C PHE A 13 5.79 -8.56 3.80
N TYR A 14 5.18 -7.50 4.30
CA TYR A 14 4.57 -6.45 3.47
C TYR A 14 5.37 -5.15 3.64
N HIS A 15 5.89 -4.64 2.53
CA HIS A 15 6.55 -3.35 2.44
C HIS A 15 5.57 -2.33 1.86
N ILE A 16 4.97 -1.52 2.74
CA ILE A 16 3.93 -0.57 2.37
C ILE A 16 4.52 0.84 2.31
N ARG A 17 4.48 1.47 1.14
CA ARG A 17 4.88 2.87 0.93
C ARG A 17 3.64 3.74 0.76
N VAL A 18 3.49 4.73 1.63
CA VAL A 18 2.45 5.75 1.53
C VAL A 18 3.04 6.98 0.86
N VAL A 19 2.49 7.38 -0.28
CA VAL A 19 2.90 8.54 -1.07
C VAL A 19 1.82 9.61 -0.95
N LYS A 20 2.16 10.74 -0.30
CA LYS A 20 1.28 11.92 -0.30
C LYS A 20 1.37 12.64 -1.65
N THR A 21 0.25 12.71 -2.38
CA THR A 21 0.11 13.48 -3.63
C THR A 21 -0.43 14.89 -3.39
N ASP A 22 -1.21 15.07 -2.32
CA ASP A 22 -1.73 16.37 -1.87
C ASP A 22 -1.57 16.48 -0.34
N PRO A 23 -1.05 17.59 0.20
CA PRO A 23 -0.96 17.79 1.64
C PRO A 23 -2.30 17.99 2.37
N GLN A 24 -3.37 18.38 1.69
CA GLN A 24 -4.64 18.81 2.29
C GLN A 24 -5.55 17.64 2.69
N THR A 25 -5.42 16.48 2.04
CA THR A 25 -6.27 15.31 2.33
C THR A 25 -5.44 14.06 2.62
N ALA A 26 -6.06 13.10 3.29
CA ALA A 26 -5.45 11.79 3.60
C ALA A 26 -6.23 10.64 2.94
N GLN A 27 -7.10 10.94 1.98
CA GLN A 27 -7.91 9.93 1.30
C GLN A 27 -7.03 9.11 0.37
N VAL A 28 -7.12 7.78 0.47
CA VAL A 28 -6.48 6.89 -0.50
C VAL A 28 -7.26 6.98 -1.81
N HIS A 29 -6.59 7.44 -2.87
CA HIS A 29 -7.19 7.50 -4.20
C HIS A 29 -6.68 6.37 -5.10
N ARG A 30 -5.46 5.87 -4.85
CA ARG A 30 -4.85 4.76 -5.59
C ARG A 30 -4.10 3.80 -4.68
N MET A 31 -4.21 2.51 -4.98
CA MET A 31 -3.53 1.43 -4.26
C MET A 31 -2.94 0.45 -5.27
N ILE A 32 -1.66 0.15 -5.14
CA ILE A 32 -0.95 -0.81 -5.98
C ILE A 32 -0.39 -1.90 -5.07
N HIS A 33 -0.66 -3.16 -5.38
CA HIS A 33 -0.16 -4.34 -4.67
C HIS A 33 0.59 -5.22 -5.67
N ASP A 34 1.89 -5.45 -5.44
CA ASP A 34 2.80 -6.15 -6.36
C ASP A 34 2.75 -5.67 -7.80
N GLY A 35 2.64 -4.35 -7.97
CA GLY A 35 2.54 -3.71 -9.29
C GLY A 35 1.14 -3.71 -9.91
N ILE A 36 0.15 -4.35 -9.27
CA ILE A 36 -1.23 -4.43 -9.76
C ILE A 36 -2.11 -3.44 -8.99
N GLU A 37 -2.80 -2.56 -9.72
CA GLU A 37 -3.75 -1.62 -9.14
C GLU A 37 -4.97 -2.34 -8.56
N GLN A 38 -5.33 -1.99 -7.32
CA GLN A 38 -6.41 -2.59 -6.56
C GLN A 38 -7.65 -1.68 -6.62
N GLN A 39 -8.73 -2.15 -7.25
CA GLN A 39 -9.96 -1.38 -7.41
C GLN A 39 -10.59 -0.96 -6.07
N ASP A 40 -10.59 -1.88 -5.10
CA ASP A 40 -11.17 -1.66 -3.78
C ASP A 40 -10.25 -0.86 -2.84
N LYS A 41 -9.04 -0.50 -3.31
CA LYS A 41 -8.02 0.25 -2.55
C LYS A 41 -7.55 -0.45 -1.27
N ILE A 42 -7.64 -1.77 -1.25
CA ILE A 42 -7.19 -2.63 -0.14
C ILE A 42 -6.03 -3.53 -0.57
N VAL A 43 -5.18 -3.89 0.40
CA VAL A 43 -4.21 -4.97 0.24
C VAL A 43 -4.84 -6.24 0.77
N GLN A 44 -5.02 -7.24 -0.10
CA GLN A 44 -5.39 -8.57 0.36
C GLN A 44 -4.17 -9.26 0.97
N LEU A 45 -4.33 -9.70 2.22
CA LEU A 45 -3.30 -10.50 2.88
C LEU A 45 -3.37 -11.92 2.35
N VAL A 46 -2.28 -12.38 1.74
CA VAL A 46 -2.08 -13.75 1.30
C VAL A 46 -1.13 -14.49 2.24
N ASP A 47 -1.12 -15.82 2.14
CA ASP A 47 -0.27 -16.70 2.93
C ASP A 47 0.55 -17.62 2.01
N ASP A 48 1.46 -17.03 1.25
CA ASP A 48 2.26 -17.71 0.21
C ASP A 48 3.76 -17.81 0.56
N GLY A 49 4.16 -17.28 1.71
CA GLY A 49 5.53 -17.25 2.21
C GLY A 49 6.44 -16.21 1.55
N LYS A 50 5.88 -15.24 0.83
CA LYS A 50 6.66 -14.27 0.05
C LYS A 50 6.64 -12.87 0.67
N GLU A 51 7.55 -12.06 0.15
CA GLU A 51 7.54 -10.62 0.38
C GLU A 51 6.63 -9.95 -0.65
N HIS A 52 5.77 -9.06 -0.16
CA HIS A 52 4.84 -8.28 -0.96
C HIS A 52 5.14 -6.79 -0.83
N SER A 53 4.92 -6.07 -1.92
CA SER A 53 5.08 -4.63 -1.99
C SER A 53 3.75 -3.95 -2.21
N ALA A 54 3.53 -2.85 -1.50
CA ALA A 54 2.30 -2.07 -1.60
C ALA A 54 2.61 -0.58 -1.68
N VAL A 55 1.93 0.13 -2.57
CA VAL A 55 1.99 1.59 -2.66
C VAL A 55 0.60 2.16 -2.52
N ALA A 56 0.40 3.01 -1.51
CA ALA A 56 -0.83 3.76 -1.31
C ALA A 56 -0.59 5.23 -1.62
N GLU A 57 -1.29 5.77 -2.61
CA GLU A 57 -1.28 7.20 -2.91
C GLU A 57 -2.44 7.87 -2.16
N VAL A 58 -2.11 8.89 -1.38
CA VAL A 58 -3.06 9.62 -0.54
C VAL A 58 -3.03 11.12 -0.86
N GLY A 59 -4.21 11.70 -1.08
CA GLY A 59 -4.35 13.10 -1.50
C GLY A 59 -5.61 13.36 -2.34
N GLY A 60 -5.82 14.62 -2.72
CA GLY A 60 -6.77 14.99 -3.76
C GLY A 60 -6.31 14.49 -5.12
N ILE A 61 -7.27 14.28 -6.02
CA ILE A 61 -7.06 13.99 -7.45
C ILE A 61 -7.03 15.32 -8.19
#